data_AF-A0A9E6AUW4-F1
#
_entry.id   AF-A0A9E6AUW4-F1
#
_cell.length_a   1.000
_cell.length_b   1.000
_cell.length_c   1.000
_cell.angle_alpha   90.00
_cell.angle_beta   90.00
_cell.angle_gamma   90.00
#
_symmetry.space_group_name_H-M   'P 1'
#
loop_
_entity.id
_entity.type
_entity.pdbx_description
1 polymer ?
#
loop_
_entity_poly.entity_id
_entity_poly.type
_entity_poly.pdbx_seq_one_letter_code
_entity_poly.pdbx_strand_id
1 'polypeptide(L)'
;MTKTVLGFIGGSGIYDLPEITNKQWVKINSPWGNPSDDLLHAEYKGLKLVFLPRHGRGHKISPTDINYRANIDALKRAGVTDLISLSAVGSLKEQYAPGDFVILDQFIDRTVNREKSFFGSGCV
;
A
#
# COMPACT_ATOMS: atom_id res chain seq x y z
N MET A 1 -16.10 16.13 -11.23
CA MET A 1 -14.82 15.40 -11.13
C MET A 1 -14.74 14.77 -9.76
N THR A 2 -14.34 13.50 -9.66
CA THR A 2 -14.07 12.86 -8.36
C THR A 2 -12.87 13.54 -7.70
N LYS A 3 -12.98 13.92 -6.43
CA LYS A 3 -11.88 14.53 -5.67
C LYS A 3 -10.81 13.46 -5.42
N THR A 4 -9.56 13.75 -5.76
CA THR A 4 -8.42 12.84 -5.57
C THR A 4 -8.24 12.47 -4.09
N VAL A 5 -7.98 11.18 -3.85
CA VAL A 5 -7.56 10.63 -2.56
C VAL A 5 -6.31 9.81 -2.82
N LEU A 6 -5.19 10.26 -2.27
CA LEU A 6 -3.89 9.64 -2.50
C LEU A 6 -3.62 8.56 -1.44
N GLY A 7 -3.51 7.33 -1.91
CA GLY A 7 -3.13 6.17 -1.13
C GLY A 7 -1.62 5.99 -1.09
N PHE A 8 -1.10 5.54 0.05
CA PHE A 8 0.27 5.10 0.21
C PHE A 8 0.30 3.68 0.80
N ILE A 9 1.09 2.79 0.21
CA ILE A 9 1.37 1.46 0.75
C ILE A 9 2.88 1.23 0.84
N GLY A 10 3.39 0.88 2.02
CA GLY A 10 4.83 0.76 2.22
C GLY A 10 5.23 0.35 3.63
N GLY A 11 6.54 0.32 3.86
CA GLY A 11 7.13 0.06 5.19
C GLY A 11 7.10 1.28 6.12
N SER A 12 7.76 1.16 7.27
CA SER A 12 7.93 2.22 8.26
C SER A 12 8.64 3.44 7.67
N GLY A 13 8.07 4.64 7.83
CA GLY A 13 8.67 5.91 7.43
C GLY A 13 7.71 6.92 6.77
N ILE A 14 6.56 6.48 6.24
CA ILE A 14 5.64 7.37 5.49
C ILE A 14 4.61 8.07 6.40
N TYR A 15 4.20 7.45 7.51
CA TYR A 15 3.13 8.01 8.36
C TYR A 15 3.59 9.14 9.30
N ASP A 16 4.90 9.38 9.38
CA ASP A 16 5.52 10.43 10.20
C ASP A 16 5.90 11.67 9.37
N LEU A 17 5.34 11.83 8.17
CA LEU A 17 5.56 13.02 7.36
C LEU A 17 5.14 14.28 8.14
N PRO A 18 5.97 15.34 8.12
CA PRO A 18 5.63 16.62 8.71
C PRO A 18 4.40 17.23 8.03
N GLU A 19 3.62 18.01 8.77
CA GLU A 19 2.42 18.72 8.30
C GLU A 19 1.20 17.85 7.94
N ILE A 20 1.24 16.52 8.17
CA ILE A 20 0.03 15.70 8.09
C ILE A 20 -0.88 15.98 9.30
N THR A 21 -2.14 16.31 9.04
CA THR A 21 -3.19 16.59 10.03
C THR A 21 -4.31 15.53 10.00
N ASN A 22 -5.25 15.61 10.94
CA ASN A 22 -6.45 14.76 11.00
C ASN A 22 -6.16 13.25 10.96
N LYS A 23 -5.07 12.82 11.60
CA LYS A 23 -4.63 11.41 11.64
C LYS A 23 -5.63 10.55 12.40
N GLN A 24 -6.25 9.58 11.74
CA GLN A 24 -7.14 8.61 12.35
C GLN A 24 -6.95 7.21 11.75
N TRP A 25 -6.77 6.21 12.62
CA TRP A 25 -6.75 4.81 12.20
C TRP A 25 -8.18 4.30 12.07
N VAL A 26 -8.51 3.78 10.90
CA VAL A 26 -9.85 3.30 10.55
C VAL A 26 -9.76 1.85 10.11
N LYS A 27 -10.51 0.98 10.79
CA LYS A 27 -10.66 -0.41 10.40
C LYS A 27 -11.60 -0.51 9.19
N ILE A 28 -11.14 -1.15 8.11
CA ILE A 28 -11.95 -1.43 6.93
C ILE A 28 -11.98 -2.95 6.69
N ASN A 29 -13.20 -3.50 6.64
CA ASN A 29 -13.40 -4.92 6.36
C ASN A 29 -13.31 -5.17 4.85
N SER A 30 -12.70 -6.29 4.47
CA SER A 30 -12.58 -6.75 3.08
C SER A 30 -13.17 -8.16 2.94
N PRO A 31 -13.90 -8.46 1.84
CA PRO A 31 -14.36 -9.81 1.50
C PRO A 31 -13.22 -10.83 1.33
N TRP A 32 -12.00 -10.37 1.07
CA TRP A 32 -10.82 -11.22 0.90
C TRP A 32 -10.06 -11.49 2.20
N GLY A 33 -10.64 -11.15 3.35
CA GLY A 33 -10.02 -11.29 4.67
C GLY A 33 -9.46 -9.97 5.18
N ASN A 34 -8.60 -10.04 6.19
CA ASN A 34 -8.07 -8.84 6.84
C ASN A 34 -6.96 -8.19 6.00
N PRO A 35 -6.96 -6.86 5.85
CA PRO A 35 -5.78 -6.14 5.40
C PRO A 35 -4.62 -6.28 6.42
N SER A 36 -3.42 -5.88 6.02
CA SER A 36 -2.22 -5.93 6.86
C SER A 36 -2.37 -5.16 8.18
N ASP A 37 -3.20 -4.11 8.19
CA ASP A 37 -3.52 -3.31 9.36
C ASP A 37 -4.77 -2.45 9.09
N ASP A 38 -5.19 -1.68 10.10
CA ASP A 38 -6.09 -0.54 9.92
C ASP A 38 -5.48 0.49 8.95
N LEU A 39 -6.31 1.30 8.30
CA LEU A 39 -5.85 2.34 7.38
C LEU A 39 -5.72 3.67 8.14
N LEU A 40 -4.59 4.34 8.00
CA LEU A 40 -4.41 5.70 8.52
C LEU A 40 -5.00 6.70 7.54
N HIS A 41 -6.13 7.29 7.88
CA HIS A 41 -6.68 8.44 7.20
C HIS A 41 -6.01 9.71 7.72
N ALA A 42 -5.69 10.62 6.80
CA ALA A 42 -5.10 11.89 7.16
C ALA A 42 -5.29 12.94 6.05
N GLU A 43 -4.78 14.14 6.29
CA GLU A 43 -4.80 15.23 5.32
C GLU A 43 -3.43 15.90 5.23
N TYR A 44 -3.03 16.29 4.02
CA TYR A 44 -1.84 17.10 3.77
C TYR A 44 -2.21 18.25 2.83
N LYS A 45 -2.13 19.50 3.31
CA LYS A 45 -2.44 20.70 2.52
C LYS A 45 -3.77 20.62 1.75
N GLY A 46 -4.85 20.12 2.38
CA GLY A 46 -6.16 19.96 1.73
C GLY A 46 -6.37 18.65 0.94
N LEU A 47 -5.30 17.89 0.71
CA LEU A 47 -5.33 16.59 0.01
C LEU A 47 -5.60 15.47 1.01
N LYS A 48 -6.64 14.67 0.73
CA LYS A 48 -6.95 13.48 1.52
C LYS A 48 -5.91 12.39 1.25
N LEU A 49 -5.35 11.85 2.33
CA LEU A 49 -4.36 10.79 2.31
C LEU A 49 -4.90 9.54 3.02
N VAL A 50 -4.53 8.38 2.51
CA VAL A 50 -4.79 7.09 3.16
C VAL A 50 -3.52 6.26 3.14
N PHE A 51 -3.00 5.88 4.29
CA PHE A 51 -1.80 5.07 4.40
C PHE A 51 -2.11 3.68 4.96
N LEU A 52 -1.50 2.66 4.36
CA LEU A 52 -1.54 1.27 4.82
C LEU A 52 -0.11 0.74 5.01
N PRO A 53 0.31 0.36 6.24
CA PRO A 53 1.60 -0.30 6.44
C PRO A 53 1.55 -1.72 5.85
N ARG A 54 2.37 -1.97 4.81
CA ARG A 54 2.34 -3.22 4.04
C ARG A 54 2.55 -4.47 4.92
N HIS A 55 3.44 -4.37 5.90
CA HIS A 55 3.81 -5.46 6.81
C HIS A 55 3.09 -5.39 8.17
N GLY A 56 2.09 -4.51 8.30
CA GLY A 56 1.45 -4.17 9.57
C GLY A 56 2.35 -3.33 10.49
N ARG A 57 1.75 -2.64 11.46
CA ARG A 57 2.49 -1.95 12.53
C ARG A 57 3.33 -2.97 13.33
N GLY A 58 4.61 -2.66 13.52
CA GLY A 58 5.59 -3.57 14.11
C GLY A 58 6.20 -4.59 13.14
N HIS A 59 5.94 -4.47 11.83
CA HIS A 59 6.60 -5.24 10.77
C HIS A 59 6.48 -6.77 10.96
N LYS A 60 5.27 -7.25 11.22
CA LYS A 60 5.01 -8.63 11.69
C LYS A 60 4.67 -9.61 10.57
N ILE A 61 4.26 -9.11 9.39
CA ILE A 61 3.76 -9.94 8.29
C ILE A 61 4.89 -10.13 7.27
N SER A 62 5.24 -11.37 6.93
CA SER A 62 6.26 -11.65 5.91
C SER A 62 5.78 -11.25 4.51
N PRO A 63 6.68 -10.97 3.54
CA PRO A 63 6.27 -10.66 2.17
C PRO A 63 5.36 -11.70 1.50
N THR A 64 5.49 -12.97 1.88
CA THR A 64 4.69 -14.07 1.31
C THR A 64 3.28 -14.10 1.89
N ASP A 65 3.12 -13.73 3.16
CA ASP A 65 1.86 -13.85 3.89
C ASP A 65 0.97 -12.60 3.80
N ILE A 66 1.42 -11.56 3.09
CA ILE A 66 0.62 -10.35 2.89
C ILE A 66 -0.65 -10.68 2.10
N ASN A 67 -1.79 -10.29 2.65
CA ASN A 67 -3.06 -10.36 1.94
C ASN A 67 -3.23 -9.16 0.99
N TYR A 68 -2.59 -9.23 -0.17
CA TYR A 68 -2.58 -8.14 -1.15
C TYR A 68 -3.99 -7.78 -1.65
N ARG A 69 -4.89 -8.76 -1.80
CA ARG A 69 -6.28 -8.50 -2.21
C ARG A 69 -7.01 -7.68 -1.15
N ALA A 70 -6.93 -8.07 0.12
CA ALA A 70 -7.56 -7.32 1.19
C ALA A 70 -6.98 -5.90 1.34
N ASN A 71 -5.67 -5.74 1.15
CA ASN A 71 -5.02 -4.43 1.16
C ASN A 71 -5.57 -3.50 0.07
N ILE A 72 -5.61 -3.97 -1.18
CA ILE A 72 -6.07 -3.16 -2.31
C ILE A 72 -7.58 -2.91 -2.24
N ASP A 73 -8.39 -3.89 -1.83
CA ASP A 73 -9.83 -3.70 -1.61
C ASP A 73 -10.11 -2.69 -0.49
N ALA A 74 -9.43 -2.80 0.65
CA ALA A 74 -9.61 -1.85 1.75
C ALA A 74 -9.27 -0.41 1.34
N LEU A 75 -8.17 -0.21 0.60
CA LEU A 75 -7.81 1.09 0.03
C LEU A 75 -8.87 1.58 -0.95
N LYS A 76 -9.39 0.71 -1.82
CA LYS A 76 -10.45 1.06 -2.76
C LYS A 76 -11.72 1.50 -2.04
N ARG A 77 -12.14 0.79 -0.98
CA ARG A 77 -13.28 1.13 -0.13
C ARG A 77 -13.08 2.42 0.67
N ALA A 78 -11.83 2.73 1.03
CA ALA A 78 -11.46 4.02 1.64
C ALA A 78 -11.59 5.20 0.67
N GLY A 79 -11.89 4.95 -0.61
CA GLY A 79 -12.04 5.96 -1.64
C GLY A 79 -10.73 6.37 -2.31
N VAL A 80 -9.65 5.61 -2.13
CA VAL A 80 -8.36 5.87 -2.81
C VAL A 80 -8.56 5.83 -4.33
N THR A 81 -8.08 6.88 -4.99
CA THR A 81 -8.13 7.03 -6.46
C THR A 81 -6.77 6.74 -7.09
N ASP A 82 -5.70 7.09 -6.38
CA ASP A 82 -4.31 7.03 -6.85
C ASP A 82 -3.48 6.38 -5.75
N LEU A 83 -2.62 5.41 -6.08
CA LEU A 83 -1.85 4.65 -5.10
C LEU A 83 -0.36 4.72 -5.39
N ILE A 84 0.41 5.18 -4.40
CA ILE A 84 1.87 5.13 -4.42
C ILE A 84 2.32 3.96 -3.53
N SER A 85 3.12 3.06 -4.12
CA SER A 85 3.73 1.94 -3.40
C SER A 85 5.21 2.21 -3.19
N LEU A 86 5.68 2.19 -1.94
CA LEU A 86 7.10 2.33 -1.61
C LEU A 86 7.69 0.99 -1.18
N SER A 87 8.86 0.65 -1.70
CA SER A 87 9.53 -0.62 -1.43
C SER A 87 11.03 -0.40 -1.28
N ALA A 88 11.62 -1.01 -0.26
CA ALA A 88 13.07 -1.16 -0.19
C ALA A 88 13.49 -2.28 -1.16
N VAL A 89 14.54 -2.03 -1.96
CA VAL A 89 15.03 -2.95 -2.99
C VAL A 89 16.56 -2.97 -3.00
N GLY A 90 17.14 -4.05 -3.52
CA GLY A 90 18.56 -4.13 -3.85
C GLY A 90 18.77 -3.81 -5.33
N SER A 91 19.80 -3.02 -5.65
CA SER A 91 20.17 -2.73 -7.03
C SER A 91 20.81 -3.94 -7.70
N LEU A 92 20.52 -4.12 -8.98
CA LEU A 92 21.21 -5.07 -9.89
C LEU A 92 22.03 -4.33 -10.97
N LYS A 93 22.23 -3.01 -10.81
CA LYS A 93 23.02 -2.16 -11.72
C LYS A 93 23.94 -1.25 -10.92
N GLU A 94 25.20 -1.17 -11.32
CA GLU A 94 26.23 -0.39 -10.64
C GLU A 94 25.86 1.10 -10.52
N GLN A 95 25.17 1.65 -11.50
CA GLN A 95 24.77 3.06 -11.54
C GLN A 95 23.74 3.49 -10.47
N TYR A 96 23.11 2.55 -9.75
CA TYR A 96 22.16 2.87 -8.68
C TYR A 96 22.77 2.50 -7.33
N ALA A 97 23.08 3.53 -6.54
CA ALA A 97 23.68 3.41 -5.23
C ALA A 97 22.61 3.31 -4.12
N PRO A 98 22.96 2.79 -2.92
CA PRO A 98 22.07 2.85 -1.77
C PRO A 98 21.63 4.30 -1.47
N GLY A 99 20.31 4.51 -1.36
CA GLY A 99 19.70 5.83 -1.17
C GLY A 99 19.07 6.41 -2.43
N ASP A 100 19.41 5.88 -3.61
CA ASP A 100 18.77 6.29 -4.86
C ASP A 100 17.30 5.85 -4.91
N PHE A 101 16.46 6.72 -5.47
CA PHE A 101 15.08 6.41 -5.79
C PHE A 101 14.95 6.06 -7.27
N VAL A 102 14.13 5.04 -7.55
CA VAL A 102 13.80 4.64 -8.91
C VAL A 102 12.29 4.58 -9.05
N ILE A 103 11.75 5.27 -10.07
CA ILE A 103 10.36 5.12 -10.49
C ILE A 103 10.33 3.96 -11.48
N LEU A 104 9.68 2.86 -11.09
CA LEU A 104 9.59 1.65 -11.90
C LEU A 104 8.48 1.79 -12.95
N ASP A 105 8.79 1.39 -14.18
CA ASP A 105 7.85 1.32 -15.31
C ASP A 105 7.56 -0.13 -15.77
N GLN A 106 8.35 -1.10 -15.28
CA GLN A 106 8.25 -2.53 -15.58
C GLN A 106 8.62 -3.39 -14.35
N PHE A 107 8.19 -4.65 -14.38
CA PHE A 107 8.58 -5.65 -13.39
C PHE A 107 8.62 -7.06 -14.00
N ILE A 108 9.39 -7.96 -13.38
CA ILE A 108 9.34 -9.40 -13.65
C ILE A 108 8.76 -10.08 -12.41
N ASP A 109 7.61 -10.74 -12.55
CA ASP A 109 6.99 -11.46 -11.44
C ASP A 109 7.61 -12.84 -11.26
N ARG A 110 8.37 -13.02 -10.19
CA ARG A 110 8.88 -14.33 -9.74
C ARG A 110 8.16 -14.84 -8.48
N THR A 111 7.03 -14.26 -8.12
CA THR A 111 6.26 -14.67 -6.94
C THR A 111 5.52 -15.98 -7.19
N VAL A 112 5.55 -16.85 -6.18
CA VAL A 112 4.82 -18.12 -6.14
C VAL A 112 3.83 -18.10 -4.98
N ASN A 113 2.74 -18.87 -5.10
CA ASN A 113 1.73 -19.05 -4.04
C ASN A 113 1.09 -17.75 -3.51
N ARG A 114 0.82 -16.78 -4.40
CA ARG A 114 0.06 -15.57 -4.09
C ARG A 114 -1.23 -15.54 -4.90
N GLU A 115 -2.30 -15.07 -4.28
CA GLU A 115 -3.55 -14.74 -4.96
C GLU A 115 -3.37 -13.44 -5.75
N LYS A 116 -3.38 -13.52 -7.09
CA LYS A 116 -3.01 -12.40 -7.99
C LYS A 116 -4.20 -11.67 -8.63
N SER A 117 -5.42 -12.16 -8.43
CA SER A 117 -6.63 -11.59 -9.00
C SER A 117 -7.75 -11.52 -7.98
N PHE A 118 -8.60 -10.50 -8.12
CA PHE A 118 -9.89 -10.43 -7.43
C PHE A 118 -10.92 -11.39 -8.03
N PHE A 119 -10.74 -11.75 -9.30
CA PHE A 119 -11.59 -12.67 -10.04
C PHE A 119 -11.12 -14.11 -9.83
N GLY A 120 -12.09 -15.02 -9.83
CA GLY A 120 -11.88 -16.43 -9.54
C GLY A 120 -13.21 -17.19 -9.66
N SER A 121 -13.28 -18.38 -9.06
CA SER A 121 -14.50 -19.19 -9.13
C SER A 121 -15.71 -18.43 -8.57
N GLY A 122 -16.70 -18.17 -9.42
CA GLY A 122 -17.93 -17.47 -9.06
C GLY A 122 -17.87 -15.94 -9.17
N CYS A 123 -16.76 -15.36 -9.62
CA CYS A 123 -16.62 -13.92 -9.90
C CYS A 123 -15.87 -13.76 -11.22
N VAL A 124 -16.60 -13.44 -12.30
CA VAL A 124 -16.11 -13.35 -13.70
C VAL A 124 -15.77 -11.92 -14.06
#